data_AF-A0A6P0LE24-F1
#
_entry.id   AF-A0A6P0LE24-F1
#
_cell.length_a   1.000
_cell.length_b   1.000
_cell.length_c   1.000
_cell.angle_alpha   90.00
_cell.angle_beta   90.00
_cell.angle_gamma   90.00
#
_symmetry.space_group_name_H-M   'P 1'
#
loop_
_entity.id
_entity.type
_entity.pdbx_description
1 polymer ?
#
loop_
_entity_poly.entity_id
_entity_poly.type
_entity_poly.pdbx_seq_one_letter_code
_entity_poly.pdbx_strand_id
1 'polypeptide(L)'
;MSARTLFDKVWDLHSVGTLPSGQTQLFIGLHLIHEVTSPQAFAMLRERGLKVLFPKRTVATVDHIVPTENQGRPFADVLAEEMMQALENSSKEFGIRFYNIGSGNQGIVHVIAPEQGLTQPGMTVACGDSHTSTHGAFGAIAFGIGTSQVRDVLASQT
;
A
#
# COMPACT_ATOMS: atom_id res chain seq x y z
N MET A 1 -1.40 23.49 23.58
CA MET A 1 -1.34 22.34 22.66
C MET A 1 -2.19 21.24 23.24
N SER A 2 -3.05 20.61 22.45
CA SER A 2 -3.82 19.45 22.92
C SER A 2 -2.88 18.31 23.27
N ALA A 3 -3.17 17.53 24.31
CA ALA A 3 -2.34 16.42 24.77
C ALA A 3 -3.15 15.13 24.77
N ARG A 4 -2.51 14.00 24.39
CA ARG A 4 -3.14 12.68 24.27
C ARG A 4 -4.31 12.67 23.28
N THR A 5 -4.12 13.37 22.16
CA THR A 5 -5.01 13.33 21.01
C THR A 5 -5.08 11.91 20.43
N LEU A 6 -6.04 11.66 19.54
CA LEU A 6 -6.06 10.41 18.77
C LEU A 6 -4.74 10.20 18.02
N PHE A 7 -4.21 11.27 17.42
CA PHE A 7 -2.93 11.23 16.74
C PHE A 7 -1.81 10.78 17.68
N ASP A 8 -1.66 11.43 18.84
CA ASP A 8 -0.60 11.08 19.80
C ASP A 8 -0.70 9.61 20.21
N LYS A 9 -1.91 9.14 20.55
CA LYS A 9 -2.13 7.76 20.98
C LYS A 9 -1.76 6.73 19.92
N VAL A 10 -2.19 6.93 18.68
CA VAL A 10 -1.93 5.98 17.60
C VAL A 10 -0.47 6.02 17.18
N TRP A 11 0.11 7.23 17.10
CA TRP A 11 1.52 7.43 16.79
C TRP A 11 2.43 6.76 17.82
N ASP A 12 2.20 7.00 19.11
CA ASP A 12 2.99 6.42 20.19
C ASP A 12 2.89 4.89 20.22
N LEU A 13 1.70 4.33 19.96
CA LEU A 13 1.49 2.87 19.89
C LEU A 13 2.23 2.20 18.72
N HIS A 14 2.52 2.94 17.65
CA HIS A 14 3.18 2.42 16.45
C HIS A 14 4.64 2.87 16.32
N SER A 15 5.13 3.70 17.24
CA SER A 15 6.52 4.10 17.29
C SER A 15 7.40 2.91 17.69
N VAL A 16 8.29 2.51 16.79
CA VAL A 16 9.28 1.44 17.05
C VAL A 16 10.51 2.01 17.76
N GLY A 17 10.90 3.22 17.39
CA GLY A 17 12.06 3.88 17.94
C GLY A 17 12.37 5.20 17.23
N THR A 18 13.57 5.71 17.47
CA THR A 18 14.08 6.93 16.84
C THR A 18 15.27 6.57 15.97
N LEU A 19 15.21 6.96 14.70
CA LEU A 19 16.31 6.80 13.76
C LEU A 19 17.48 7.72 14.14
N PRO A 20 18.71 7.46 13.66
CA PRO A 20 19.86 8.36 13.88
C PRO A 20 19.63 9.80 13.40
N SER A 21 18.69 10.01 12.48
CA SER A 21 18.25 11.33 12.01
C SER A 21 17.37 12.10 13.00
N GLY A 22 16.96 11.48 14.11
CA GLY A 22 15.99 12.03 15.06
C GLY A 22 14.53 11.80 14.66
N GLN A 23 14.26 11.22 13.50
CA GLN A 23 12.89 10.90 13.05
C GLN A 23 12.36 9.65 13.76
N THR A 24 11.05 9.58 13.96
CA THR A 24 10.39 8.37 14.46
C THR A 24 10.41 7.28 13.38
N GLN A 25 10.85 6.08 13.76
CA GLN A 25 10.61 4.87 12.97
C GLN A 25 9.21 4.36 13.30
N LEU A 26 8.30 4.41 12.34
CA LEU A 26 6.89 4.12 12.56
C LEU A 26 6.53 2.77 11.93
N PHE A 27 6.00 1.85 12.73
CA PHE A 27 5.46 0.60 12.19
C PHE A 27 4.20 0.89 11.37
N ILE A 28 4.09 0.28 10.18
CA ILE A 28 2.92 0.39 9.30
C ILE A 28 1.99 -0.82 9.54
N GLY A 29 0.80 -0.59 10.06
CA GLY A 29 -0.19 -1.63 10.36
C GLY A 29 -0.78 -2.27 9.11
N LEU A 30 -1.07 -1.46 8.08
CA LEU A 30 -1.60 -1.85 6.78
C LEU A 30 -0.85 -1.12 5.65
N HIS A 31 -0.34 -1.88 4.68
CA HIS A 31 0.25 -1.34 3.47
C HIS A 31 -0.66 -1.63 2.28
N LEU A 32 -1.12 -0.58 1.61
CA LEU A 32 -1.89 -0.71 0.37
C LEU A 32 -0.98 -0.40 -0.81
N ILE A 33 -1.11 -1.17 -1.88
CA ILE A 33 -0.29 -1.02 -3.08
C ILE A 33 -1.17 -1.10 -4.34
N HIS A 34 -0.71 -0.41 -5.39
CA HIS A 34 -1.38 -0.33 -6.69
C HIS A 34 -0.34 -0.25 -7.81
N GLU A 35 -0.78 -0.40 -9.05
CA GLU A 35 0.03 -0.61 -10.25
C GLU A 35 0.95 0.56 -10.63
N VAL A 36 0.72 1.78 -10.12
CA VAL A 36 1.46 2.97 -10.57
C VAL A 36 2.82 3.07 -9.92
N THR A 37 2.90 2.85 -8.61
CA THR A 37 4.11 3.10 -7.83
C THR A 37 4.80 1.82 -7.36
N SER A 38 4.09 0.70 -7.36
CA SER A 38 4.55 -0.55 -6.75
C SER A 38 5.48 -1.38 -7.64
N PRO A 39 5.31 -1.44 -8.98
CA PRO A 39 6.23 -2.19 -9.85
C PRO A 39 7.70 -1.76 -9.67
N GLN A 40 7.97 -0.46 -9.61
CA GLN A 40 9.33 0.04 -9.39
C GLN A 40 9.83 -0.29 -7.98
N ALA A 41 8.97 -0.23 -6.96
CA ALA A 41 9.35 -0.63 -5.61
C ALA A 41 9.76 -2.12 -5.53
N PHE A 42 9.03 -3.01 -6.20
CA PHE A 42 9.40 -4.43 -6.31
C PHE A 42 10.71 -4.63 -7.07
N ALA A 43 10.96 -3.88 -8.16
CA ALA A 43 12.24 -3.92 -8.85
C ALA A 43 13.41 -3.57 -7.91
N MET A 44 13.27 -2.51 -7.12
CA MET A 44 14.30 -2.13 -6.13
C MET A 44 14.54 -3.18 -5.04
N LEU A 45 13.51 -3.95 -4.64
CA LEU A 45 13.69 -5.08 -3.73
C LEU A 45 14.55 -6.17 -4.37
N ARG A 46 14.26 -6.54 -5.62
CA ARG A 46 15.00 -7.56 -6.37
C ARG A 46 16.46 -7.17 -6.54
N GLU A 47 16.71 -5.92 -6.95
CA GLU A 47 18.07 -5.38 -7.11
C GLU A 47 18.88 -5.46 -5.82
N ARG A 48 18.23 -5.34 -4.67
CA ARG A 48 18.84 -5.42 -3.33
C ARG A 48 18.84 -6.83 -2.73
N GLY A 49 18.26 -7.82 -3.42
CA GLY A 49 18.08 -9.17 -2.87
C GLY A 49 17.18 -9.23 -1.63
N LEU A 50 16.27 -8.27 -1.48
CA LEU A 50 15.34 -8.17 -0.35
C LEU A 50 14.03 -8.90 -0.64
N LYS A 51 13.39 -9.40 0.42
CA LYS A 51 12.05 -10.00 0.36
C LYS A 51 11.03 -9.04 0.95
N VAL A 52 9.75 -9.28 0.66
CA VAL A 52 8.65 -8.65 1.38
C VAL A 52 8.54 -9.27 2.77
N LEU A 53 8.68 -8.45 3.82
CA LEU A 53 8.79 -8.95 5.19
C LEU A 53 7.45 -9.43 5.76
N PHE A 54 6.36 -8.69 5.52
CA PHE A 54 5.02 -9.05 5.99
C PHE A 54 3.99 -9.02 4.86
N PRO A 55 4.00 -9.99 3.93
CA PRO A 55 3.09 -10.00 2.78
C PRO A 55 1.61 -10.03 3.17
N LYS A 56 1.27 -10.56 4.35
CA LYS A 56 -0.10 -10.60 4.88
C LYS A 56 -0.63 -9.24 5.37
N ARG A 57 0.25 -8.24 5.55
CA ARG A 57 -0.11 -6.85 5.90
C ARG A 57 -0.11 -5.93 4.67
N THR A 58 0.23 -6.48 3.51
CA THR A 58 0.20 -5.77 2.23
C THR A 58 -0.99 -6.26 1.43
N VAL A 59 -1.76 -5.34 0.86
CA VAL A 59 -2.88 -5.68 -0.03
C VAL A 59 -2.77 -4.86 -1.30
N ALA A 60 -2.88 -5.55 -2.43
CA ALA A 60 -2.83 -4.98 -3.76
C ALA A 60 -4.23 -4.88 -4.38
N THR A 61 -4.43 -3.83 -5.18
CA THR A 61 -5.54 -3.71 -6.15
C THR A 61 -5.01 -3.04 -7.41
N VAL A 62 -5.84 -3.02 -8.45
CA VAL A 62 -5.60 -2.25 -9.67
C VAL A 62 -6.76 -1.29 -9.85
N ASP A 63 -6.52 0.00 -10.04
CA ASP A 63 -7.60 1.01 -10.08
C ASP A 63 -7.33 2.26 -10.92
N HIS A 64 -6.09 2.63 -11.20
CA HIS A 64 -5.73 3.82 -11.98
C HIS A 64 -5.75 3.56 -13.50
N ILE A 65 -5.46 2.34 -13.93
CA ILE A 65 -5.24 2.01 -15.37
C ILE A 65 -6.35 1.17 -16.02
N VAL A 66 -7.36 0.74 -15.25
CA VAL A 66 -8.37 -0.20 -15.76
C VAL A 66 -9.23 0.49 -16.82
N PRO A 67 -9.27 -0.01 -18.09
CA PRO A 67 -10.05 0.66 -19.12
C PRO A 67 -11.55 0.63 -18.83
N THR A 68 -12.22 1.76 -19.00
CA THR A 68 -13.67 1.87 -18.77
C THR A 68 -14.50 1.12 -19.83
N GLU A 69 -14.08 1.16 -21.11
CA GLU A 69 -14.87 0.63 -22.23
C GLU A 69 -14.68 -0.86 -22.47
N ASN A 70 -13.44 -1.35 -22.42
CA ASN A 70 -13.11 -2.74 -22.70
C ASN A 70 -11.96 -3.24 -21.82
N GLN A 71 -12.27 -4.16 -20.92
CA GLN A 71 -11.32 -4.78 -19.99
C GLN A 71 -10.78 -6.13 -20.50
N GLY A 72 -11.04 -6.48 -21.77
CA GLY A 72 -10.45 -7.64 -22.42
C GLY A 72 -8.93 -7.51 -22.48
N ARG A 73 -8.22 -8.59 -22.13
CA ARG A 73 -6.76 -8.62 -22.11
C ARG A 73 -6.18 -9.30 -23.35
N PRO A 74 -5.04 -8.81 -23.89
CA PRO A 74 -4.26 -7.66 -23.41
C PRO A 74 -5.01 -6.32 -23.60
N PHE A 75 -4.81 -5.37 -22.70
CA PHE A 75 -5.38 -4.03 -22.85
C PHE A 75 -4.86 -3.34 -24.12
N ALA A 76 -5.68 -2.43 -24.67
CA ALA A 76 -5.28 -1.62 -25.83
C ALA A 76 -4.11 -0.68 -25.51
N ASP A 77 -4.05 -0.16 -24.27
CA ASP A 77 -2.88 0.52 -23.75
C ASP A 77 -1.86 -0.51 -23.25
N VAL A 78 -0.76 -0.63 -24.00
CA VAL A 78 0.32 -1.58 -23.71
C VAL A 78 1.00 -1.27 -22.37
N LEU A 79 1.15 0.01 -22.02
CA LEU A 79 1.78 0.40 -20.76
C LEU A 79 0.89 0.01 -19.57
N ALA A 80 -0.43 0.20 -19.69
CA ALA A 80 -1.38 -0.28 -18.70
C ALA A 80 -1.27 -1.82 -18.53
N GLU A 81 -1.26 -2.58 -19.62
CA GLU A 81 -1.11 -4.03 -19.57
C GLU A 81 0.20 -4.45 -18.89
N GLU A 82 1.32 -3.80 -19.20
CA GLU A 82 2.62 -4.07 -18.57
C GLU A 82 2.62 -3.79 -17.06
N MET A 83 2.04 -2.66 -16.64
CA MET A 83 1.94 -2.28 -15.22
C MET A 83 1.05 -3.27 -14.45
N MET A 84 -0.07 -3.68 -15.04
CA MET A 84 -0.95 -4.70 -14.47
C MET A 84 -0.22 -6.04 -14.30
N GLN A 85 0.46 -6.51 -15.34
CA GLN A 85 1.23 -7.76 -15.30
C GLN A 85 2.37 -7.69 -14.27
N ALA A 86 3.05 -6.55 -14.15
CA ALA A 86 4.12 -6.37 -13.18
C ALA A 86 3.61 -6.50 -11.73
N LEU A 87 2.45 -5.91 -11.43
CA LEU A 87 1.81 -6.05 -10.12
C LEU A 87 1.30 -7.47 -9.87
N GLU A 88 0.68 -8.11 -10.86
CA GLU A 88 0.23 -9.50 -10.80
C GLU A 88 1.37 -10.47 -10.45
N ASN A 89 2.46 -10.38 -11.21
CA ASN A 89 3.62 -11.24 -11.06
C ASN A 89 4.28 -11.02 -9.69
N SER A 90 4.47 -9.77 -9.28
CA SER A 90 5.07 -9.45 -7.99
C SER A 90 4.18 -9.88 -6.82
N SER A 91 2.85 -9.68 -6.93
CA SER A 91 1.91 -10.10 -5.89
C SER A 91 1.91 -11.62 -5.72
N LYS A 92 1.92 -12.36 -6.84
CA LYS A 92 2.00 -13.82 -6.83
C LYS A 92 3.30 -14.32 -6.23
N GLU A 93 4.43 -13.73 -6.64
CA GLU A 93 5.76 -14.12 -6.19
C GLU A 93 5.96 -13.92 -4.69
N PHE A 94 5.52 -12.78 -4.15
CA PHE A 94 5.68 -12.47 -2.73
C PHE A 94 4.51 -12.95 -1.86
N GLY A 95 3.49 -13.59 -2.45
CA GLY A 95 2.32 -14.08 -1.73
C GLY A 95 1.46 -12.96 -1.13
N ILE A 96 1.37 -11.83 -1.82
CA ILE A 96 0.55 -10.66 -1.44
C ILE A 96 -0.89 -10.90 -1.89
N ARG A 97 -1.85 -10.52 -1.03
CA ARG A 97 -3.27 -10.54 -1.40
C ARG A 97 -3.51 -9.53 -2.51
N PHE A 98 -4.07 -9.98 -3.63
CA PHE A 98 -4.36 -9.12 -4.78
C PHE A 98 -5.84 -9.20 -5.19
N TYR A 99 -6.54 -8.06 -5.11
CA TYR A 99 -7.88 -7.90 -5.64
C TYR A 99 -7.81 -7.49 -7.11
N ASN A 100 -7.74 -8.49 -7.98
CA ASN A 100 -7.64 -8.28 -9.43
C ASN A 100 -9.01 -8.02 -10.08
N ILE A 101 -9.01 -7.57 -11.33
CA ILE A 101 -10.20 -7.51 -12.18
C ILE A 101 -10.88 -8.88 -12.19
N GLY A 102 -12.20 -8.88 -11.99
CA GLY A 102 -13.02 -10.11 -11.91
C GLY A 102 -13.02 -10.79 -10.55
N SER A 103 -12.25 -10.32 -9.56
CA SER A 103 -12.26 -10.88 -8.19
C SER A 103 -13.54 -10.58 -7.39
N GLY A 104 -14.36 -9.63 -7.86
CA GLY A 104 -15.53 -9.10 -7.14
C GLY A 104 -15.20 -8.18 -5.97
N ASN A 105 -13.92 -8.05 -5.59
CA ASN A 105 -13.45 -7.20 -4.49
C ASN A 105 -12.46 -6.11 -4.97
N GLN A 106 -12.28 -5.97 -6.28
CA GLN A 106 -11.45 -4.93 -6.90
C GLN A 106 -12.22 -3.61 -6.97
N GLY A 107 -11.49 -2.51 -6.82
CA GLY A 107 -12.01 -1.15 -6.90
C GLY A 107 -10.94 -0.16 -6.45
N ILE A 108 -11.36 1.11 -6.30
CA ILE A 108 -10.47 2.19 -5.86
C ILE A 108 -9.83 1.83 -4.53
N VAL A 109 -8.50 1.91 -4.43
CA VAL A 109 -7.72 1.38 -3.29
C VAL A 109 -8.20 1.90 -1.93
N HIS A 110 -8.59 3.18 -1.86
CA HIS A 110 -9.08 3.81 -0.64
C HIS A 110 -10.55 3.55 -0.33
N VAL A 111 -11.30 2.97 -1.27
CA VAL A 111 -12.70 2.55 -1.10
C VAL A 111 -12.76 1.10 -0.66
N ILE A 112 -12.06 0.20 -1.39
CA ILE A 112 -12.14 -1.22 -1.08
C ILE A 112 -11.47 -1.57 0.25
N ALA A 113 -10.44 -0.83 0.67
CA ALA A 113 -9.74 -1.14 1.90
C ALA A 113 -10.65 -1.06 3.15
N PRO A 114 -11.42 0.02 3.37
CA PRO A 114 -12.41 0.02 4.44
C PRO A 114 -13.59 -0.93 4.19
N GLU A 115 -14.09 -1.07 2.94
CA GLU A 115 -15.20 -2.00 2.64
C GLU A 115 -14.87 -3.46 2.98
N GLN A 116 -13.62 -3.86 2.75
CA GLN A 116 -13.11 -5.20 3.06
C GLN A 116 -12.67 -5.34 4.53
N GLY A 117 -12.90 -4.32 5.36
CA GLY A 117 -12.50 -4.29 6.77
C GLY A 117 -10.98 -4.29 6.98
N LEU A 118 -10.19 -3.89 5.98
CA LEU A 118 -8.73 -3.82 6.10
C LEU A 118 -8.32 -2.60 6.94
N THR A 119 -8.94 -1.45 6.65
CA THR A 119 -8.73 -0.23 7.44
C THR A 119 -9.51 -0.33 8.75
N GLN A 120 -8.81 -0.29 9.88
CA GLN A 120 -9.40 -0.37 11.21
C GLN A 120 -8.95 0.79 12.10
N PRO A 121 -9.76 1.18 13.10
CA PRO A 121 -9.40 2.23 14.03
C PRO A 121 -8.08 1.96 14.75
N GLY A 122 -7.28 3.01 14.91
CA GLY A 122 -6.01 2.96 15.61
C GLY A 122 -4.87 2.32 14.82
N MET A 123 -5.02 2.05 13.52
CA MET A 123 -3.92 1.59 12.66
C MET A 123 -3.09 2.75 12.11
N THR A 124 -1.85 2.44 11.72
CA THR A 124 -1.09 3.20 10.73
C THR A 124 -1.28 2.60 9.33
N VAL A 125 -1.56 3.43 8.33
CA VAL A 125 -1.78 3.01 6.93
C VAL A 125 -0.83 3.75 6.00
N ALA A 126 -0.20 3.03 5.09
CA ALA A 126 0.63 3.64 4.04
C ALA A 126 0.18 3.15 2.66
N CYS A 127 0.31 4.01 1.65
CA CYS A 127 0.10 3.67 0.26
C CYS A 127 0.88 4.62 -0.64
N GLY A 128 1.27 4.15 -1.82
CA GLY A 128 1.89 4.96 -2.86
C GLY A 128 0.98 6.00 -3.52
N ASP A 129 -0.06 6.48 -2.84
CA ASP A 129 -1.09 7.39 -3.35
C ASP A 129 -1.27 8.58 -2.40
N SER A 130 -1.48 9.79 -2.95
CA SER A 130 -1.62 11.01 -2.17
C SER A 130 -2.91 11.09 -1.33
N HIS A 131 -3.96 10.35 -1.70
CA HIS A 131 -5.27 10.37 -1.04
C HIS A 131 -5.40 9.36 0.11
N THR A 132 -4.28 8.77 0.53
CA THR A 132 -4.24 7.79 1.64
C THR A 132 -4.78 8.35 2.96
N SER A 133 -4.79 9.68 3.13
CA SER A 133 -5.43 10.37 4.26
C SER A 133 -6.93 10.06 4.42
N THR A 134 -7.61 9.55 3.38
CA THR A 134 -9.00 9.05 3.41
C THR A 134 -9.25 8.10 4.58
N HIS A 135 -8.28 7.24 4.91
CA HIS A 135 -8.39 6.29 6.02
C HIS A 135 -8.48 6.94 7.40
N GLY A 136 -8.13 8.22 7.52
CA GLY A 136 -8.33 9.01 8.74
C GLY A 136 -9.78 9.08 9.20
N ALA A 137 -10.75 8.94 8.29
CA ALA A 137 -12.17 8.84 8.61
C ALA A 137 -12.51 7.67 9.56
N PHE A 138 -11.65 6.64 9.61
CA PHE A 138 -11.81 5.46 10.47
C PHE A 138 -11.00 5.56 11.77
N GLY A 139 -10.40 6.71 12.06
CA GLY A 139 -9.54 6.89 13.23
C GLY A 139 -8.17 6.20 13.10
N ALA A 140 -7.71 5.98 11.86
CA ALA A 140 -6.35 5.57 11.54
C ALA A 140 -5.45 6.80 11.29
N ILE A 141 -4.14 6.63 11.41
CA ILE A 141 -3.16 7.59 10.91
C ILE A 141 -2.66 7.08 9.55
N ALA A 142 -2.82 7.86 8.50
CA ALA A 142 -2.61 7.37 7.14
C ALA A 142 -1.80 8.33 6.27
N PHE A 143 -0.78 7.82 5.58
CA PHE A 143 0.17 8.63 4.81
C PHE A 143 0.30 8.16 3.37
N GLY A 144 0.22 9.11 2.44
CA GLY A 144 0.74 8.91 1.10
C GLY A 144 2.26 8.90 1.14
N ILE A 145 2.88 7.91 0.49
CA ILE A 145 4.32 7.71 0.48
C ILE A 145 4.86 7.60 -0.95
N GLY A 146 6.13 7.93 -1.16
CA GLY A 146 6.78 7.79 -2.47
C GLY A 146 7.23 6.35 -2.75
N THR A 147 7.55 6.04 -4.01
CA THR A 147 8.03 4.70 -4.45
C THR A 147 9.17 4.14 -3.60
N SER A 148 10.19 4.95 -3.25
CA SER A 148 11.29 4.50 -2.41
C SER A 148 10.84 4.10 -1.01
N GLN A 149 9.83 4.79 -0.46
CA GLN A 149 9.24 4.45 0.84
C GLN A 149 8.32 3.23 0.72
N VAL A 150 7.63 3.02 -0.40
CA VAL A 150 6.88 1.77 -0.67
C VAL A 150 7.83 0.57 -0.58
N ARG A 151 9.01 0.66 -1.20
CA ARG A 151 10.07 -0.35 -1.06
C ARG A 151 10.47 -0.54 0.41
N ASP A 152 10.69 0.55 1.15
CA ASP A 152 11.10 0.46 2.55
C ASP A 152 10.03 -0.25 3.39
N VAL A 153 8.76 0.14 3.28
CA VAL A 153 7.64 -0.53 3.97
C VAL A 153 7.52 -2.00 3.54
N LEU A 154 7.70 -2.34 2.27
CA LEU A 154 7.73 -3.75 1.84
C LEU A 154 8.88 -4.54 2.51
N ALA A 155 10.07 -3.93 2.63
CA ALA A 155 11.27 -4.57 3.15
C ALA A 155 11.31 -4.68 4.68
N SER A 156 10.72 -3.73 5.41
CA SER A 156 10.89 -3.57 6.86
C SER A 156 9.59 -3.43 7.64
N GLN A 157 8.48 -3.07 6.99
CA GLN A 157 7.22 -2.63 7.61
C GLN A 157 7.34 -1.33 8.42
N THR A 158 8.38 -0.52 8.17
CA THR A 158 8.60 0.78 8.82
C THR A 158 9.04 1.85 7.84
#